data_AF-A0A367XDA5-F1
#
_entry.id   AF-A0A367XDA5-F1
#
_cell.length_a   1.000
_cell.length_b   1.000
_cell.length_c   1.000
_cell.angle_alpha   90.00
_cell.angle_beta   90.00
_cell.angle_gamma   90.00
#
_symmetry.space_group_name_H-M   'P 1'
#
loop_
_entity.id
_entity.type
_entity.pdbx_description
1 polymer ?
#
loop_
_entity_poly.entity_id
_entity_poly.type
_entity_poly.pdbx_seq_one_letter_code
_entity_poly.pdbx_strand_id
1 'polypeptide(L)'
;MKPNEIRLSPIVRFRMTFENELNLDKKGVFGQETYEKYIERHREASQKLEHFIRILCFQNALLFLVLNGQNWTLPIIGVQISEIPSIQEILLFSASMAFYFMCTYFVTYQCYDAIIEQFGNRIVNSNLIDPDFFNASRKHYDFFLKLYRPKLNIWGEDLYQHTRGFSIFSRLMNIIMGAVILIFPITHLALIGSASWQVYNSDWSIYAKWLLLLATAIINFGGIALLFGINKDFTFKTIELQPDDESLEEK
;
A
#
# COMPACT_ATOMS: atom_id res chain seq x y z
N MET A 1 -14.78 -10.02 -24.76
CA MET A 1 -15.37 -9.11 -23.75
C MET A 1 -16.71 -8.66 -24.30
N LYS A 2 -17.73 -8.53 -23.44
CA LYS A 2 -19.00 -7.92 -23.87
C LYS A 2 -18.76 -6.42 -24.13
N PRO A 3 -19.56 -5.77 -25.00
CA PRO A 3 -19.33 -4.37 -25.40
C PRO A 3 -19.24 -3.34 -24.26
N ASN A 4 -19.68 -3.66 -23.03
CA ASN A 4 -19.70 -2.74 -21.89
C ASN A 4 -18.88 -3.26 -20.69
N GLU A 5 -17.90 -4.15 -20.93
CA GLU A 5 -17.03 -4.69 -19.89
C GLU A 5 -15.61 -4.18 -20.06
N ILE A 6 -15.06 -3.59 -18.99
CA ILE A 6 -13.67 -3.12 -18.93
C ILE A 6 -12.93 -3.81 -17.79
N ARG A 7 -11.68 -4.15 -18.01
CA ARG A 7 -10.80 -4.71 -16.97
C ARG A 7 -9.96 -3.59 -16.38
N LEU A 8 -10.14 -3.34 -15.08
CA LEU A 8 -9.42 -2.30 -14.35
C LEU A 8 -9.05 -2.84 -12.97
N SER A 9 -7.97 -2.33 -12.40
CA SER A 9 -7.71 -2.49 -10.97
C SER A 9 -8.55 -1.49 -10.16
N PRO A 10 -8.83 -1.78 -8.87
CA PRO A 10 -9.55 -0.84 -8.01
C PRO A 10 -8.91 0.55 -7.94
N ILE A 11 -7.57 0.64 -7.90
CA ILE A 11 -6.88 1.94 -7.88
C ILE A 11 -7.04 2.70 -9.20
N VAL A 12 -7.01 2.01 -10.35
CA VAL A 12 -7.23 2.65 -11.66
C VAL A 12 -8.67 3.12 -11.78
N ARG A 13 -9.65 2.29 -11.37
CA ARG A 13 -11.06 2.69 -11.32
C ARG A 13 -11.23 3.93 -10.45
N PHE A 14 -10.62 3.94 -9.27
CA PHE A 14 -10.67 5.08 -8.35
C PHE A 14 -10.10 6.37 -8.99
N ARG A 15 -8.94 6.28 -9.66
CA ARG A 15 -8.34 7.40 -10.41
C ARG A 15 -9.29 7.95 -11.48
N MET A 16 -9.84 7.08 -12.33
CA MET A 16 -10.76 7.45 -13.40
C MET A 16 -12.06 8.08 -12.85
N THR A 17 -12.62 7.51 -11.77
CA THR A 17 -13.80 8.08 -11.11
C THR A 17 -13.48 9.47 -10.57
N PHE A 18 -12.35 9.66 -9.90
CA PHE A 18 -11.98 10.97 -9.37
C PHE A 18 -11.69 12.00 -10.49
N GLU A 19 -11.04 11.59 -11.57
CA GLU A 19 -10.85 12.43 -12.76
C GLU A 19 -12.20 12.89 -13.35
N ASN A 20 -13.19 11.99 -13.41
CA ASN A 20 -14.54 12.36 -13.84
C ASN A 20 -15.19 13.39 -12.90
N GLU A 21 -15.09 13.21 -11.58
CA GLU A 21 -15.58 14.19 -10.59
C GLU A 21 -14.91 15.56 -10.75
N LEU A 22 -13.60 15.60 -11.03
CA LEU A 22 -12.88 16.86 -11.30
C LEU A 22 -13.43 17.57 -12.55
N ASN A 23 -13.84 16.83 -13.58
CA ASN A 23 -14.40 17.38 -14.81
C ASN A 23 -15.84 17.86 -14.65
N LEU A 24 -16.61 17.24 -13.74
CA LEU A 24 -17.97 17.65 -13.41
C LEU A 24 -18.03 18.91 -12.53
N ASP A 25 -16.91 19.28 -11.88
CA ASP A 25 -16.84 20.41 -10.96
C ASP A 25 -16.86 21.77 -11.66
N LYS A 26 -18.06 22.19 -12.04
CA LYS A 26 -18.35 23.52 -12.61
C LYS A 26 -18.21 24.65 -11.58
N LYS A 27 -18.28 24.35 -10.29
CA LYS A 27 -18.31 25.35 -9.20
C LYS A 27 -16.94 25.57 -8.53
N GLY A 28 -15.92 24.83 -8.94
CA GLY A 28 -14.56 24.97 -8.41
C GLY A 28 -14.41 24.47 -6.97
N VAL A 29 -15.22 23.50 -6.55
CA VAL A 29 -15.13 22.87 -5.22
C VAL A 29 -13.79 22.13 -5.07
N PHE A 30 -13.29 21.52 -6.15
CA PHE A 30 -11.96 20.92 -6.25
C PHE A 30 -10.93 21.98 -6.68
N GLY A 31 -10.83 23.05 -5.90
CA GLY A 31 -9.81 24.08 -6.03
C GLY A 31 -8.52 23.79 -5.27
N GLN A 32 -7.61 24.78 -5.22
CA GLN A 32 -6.31 24.66 -4.55
C GLN A 32 -6.43 24.30 -3.07
N GLU A 33 -7.42 24.86 -2.35
CA GLU A 33 -7.63 24.57 -0.92
C GLU A 33 -7.92 23.08 -0.69
N THR A 34 -8.80 22.50 -1.50
CA THR A 34 -9.14 21.06 -1.43
C THR A 34 -7.94 20.19 -1.76
N TYR A 35 -7.13 20.60 -2.74
CA TYR A 35 -5.89 19.91 -3.08
C TYR A 35 -4.88 19.90 -1.92
N GLU A 36 -4.66 21.04 -1.26
CA GLU A 36 -3.76 21.12 -0.10
C GLU A 36 -4.27 20.26 1.09
N LYS A 37 -5.59 20.20 1.31
CA LYS A 37 -6.17 19.29 2.31
C LYS A 37 -5.89 17.83 1.99
N TYR A 38 -5.94 17.42 0.71
CA TYR A 38 -5.58 16.05 0.33
C TYR A 38 -4.08 15.76 0.55
N ILE A 39 -3.20 16.74 0.32
CA ILE A 39 -1.77 16.63 0.63
C ILE A 39 -1.55 16.46 2.14
N GLU A 40 -2.29 17.19 2.97
CA GLU A 40 -2.24 17.02 4.43
C GLU A 40 -2.69 15.62 4.84
N ARG A 41 -3.83 15.12 4.31
CA ARG A 41 -4.31 13.76 4.59
C ARG A 41 -3.35 12.69 4.09
N HIS A 42 -2.67 12.92 2.97
CA HIS A 42 -1.61 12.04 2.49
C HIS A 42 -0.43 11.98 3.48
N ARG A 43 0.00 13.12 4.04
CA ARG A 43 1.05 13.16 5.07
C ARG A 43 0.62 12.41 6.34
N GLU A 44 -0.62 12.59 6.80
CA GLU A 44 -1.17 11.83 7.93
C GLU A 44 -1.16 10.31 7.66
N ALA A 45 -1.58 9.89 6.45
CA ALA A 45 -1.59 8.49 6.05
C ALA A 45 -0.16 7.91 5.99
N SER A 46 0.80 8.69 5.48
CA SER A 46 2.22 8.34 5.42
C SER A 46 2.81 8.15 6.83
N GLN A 47 2.54 9.07 7.76
CA GLN A 47 2.99 8.96 9.15
C GLN A 47 2.43 7.72 9.84
N LYS A 48 1.14 7.41 9.62
CA LYS A 48 0.52 6.18 10.17
C LYS A 48 1.15 4.94 9.55
N LEU A 49 1.39 4.92 8.25
CA LEU A 49 2.06 3.81 7.57
C LEU A 49 3.47 3.58 8.15
N GLU A 50 4.28 4.63 8.29
CA GLU A 50 5.62 4.54 8.91
C GLU A 50 5.56 4.02 10.35
N HIS A 51 4.60 4.50 11.14
CA HIS A 51 4.40 4.05 12.51
C HIS A 51 4.13 2.54 12.57
N PHE A 52 3.24 2.04 11.72
CA PHE A 52 2.93 0.60 11.66
C PHE A 52 4.08 -0.23 11.09
N ILE A 53 4.87 0.29 10.14
CA ILE A 53 6.12 -0.37 9.69
C ILE A 53 7.08 -0.52 10.88
N ARG A 54 7.30 0.53 11.67
CA ARG A 54 8.19 0.48 12.85
C ARG A 54 7.69 -0.51 13.90
N ILE A 55 6.39 -0.49 14.20
CA ILE A 55 5.76 -1.46 15.12
C ILE A 55 5.98 -2.88 14.61
N LEU A 56 5.71 -3.12 13.34
CA LEU A 56 5.83 -4.46 12.76
C LEU A 56 7.28 -4.94 12.74
N CYS A 57 8.25 -4.08 12.41
CA CYS A 57 9.68 -4.40 12.51
C CYS A 57 10.05 -4.80 13.94
N PHE A 58 9.61 -4.03 14.93
CA PHE A 58 9.87 -4.31 16.34
C PHE A 58 9.22 -5.62 16.79
N GLN A 59 7.95 -5.86 16.44
CA GLN A 59 7.24 -7.09 16.78
C GLN A 59 7.83 -8.31 16.09
N ASN A 60 8.23 -8.21 14.82
CA ASN A 60 8.93 -9.28 14.11
C ASN A 60 10.29 -9.59 14.77
N ALA A 61 11.03 -8.56 15.21
CA ALA A 61 12.29 -8.76 15.93
C ALA A 61 12.06 -9.46 17.28
N LEU A 62 11.07 -9.01 18.07
CA LEU A 62 10.70 -9.66 19.32
C LEU A 62 10.24 -11.11 19.11
N LEU A 63 9.39 -11.35 18.11
CA LEU A 63 8.92 -12.69 17.78
C LEU A 63 10.08 -13.59 17.37
N PHE A 64 11.01 -13.09 16.54
CA PHE A 64 12.22 -13.83 16.18
C PHE A 64 13.06 -14.21 17.41
N LEU A 65 13.23 -13.27 18.35
CA LEU A 65 13.94 -13.52 19.61
C LEU A 65 13.22 -14.55 20.48
N VAL A 66 11.89 -14.54 20.53
CA VAL A 66 11.12 -15.54 21.29
C VAL A 66 11.22 -16.92 20.66
N LEU A 67 11.16 -17.00 19.33
CA LEU A 67 11.25 -18.28 18.61
C LEU A 67 12.63 -18.93 18.68
N ASN A 68 13.71 -18.14 18.74
CA ASN A 68 15.09 -18.65 18.64
C ASN A 68 15.93 -18.42 19.91
N GLY A 69 15.52 -17.51 20.78
CA GLY A 69 16.27 -17.04 21.95
C GLY A 69 15.66 -17.50 23.27
N GLN A 70 15.01 -18.67 23.31
CA GLN A 70 14.34 -19.19 24.52
C GLN A 70 15.25 -19.22 25.77
N ASN A 71 16.56 -19.39 25.59
CA ASN A 71 17.55 -19.39 26.66
C ASN A 71 18.15 -18.01 26.98
N TRP A 72 17.69 -16.93 26.34
CA TRP A 72 18.19 -15.58 26.62
C TRP A 72 17.52 -15.01 27.86
N THR A 73 18.34 -14.51 28.78
CA THR A 73 17.90 -13.77 29.95
C THR A 73 17.79 -12.29 29.61
N LEU A 74 16.64 -11.67 29.88
CA LEU A 74 16.48 -10.23 29.69
C LEU A 74 17.32 -9.49 30.74
N PRO A 75 18.32 -8.68 30.36
CA PRO A 75 19.31 -8.14 31.29
C PRO A 75 18.71 -7.19 32.35
N ILE A 76 17.54 -6.60 32.09
CA ILE A 76 16.88 -5.65 33.00
C ILE A 76 16.02 -6.35 34.05
N ILE A 77 15.42 -7.49 33.69
CA ILE A 77 14.39 -8.15 34.51
C ILE A 77 14.92 -9.45 35.14
N GLY A 78 16.01 -10.02 34.60
CA GLY A 78 16.59 -11.28 35.07
C GLY A 78 15.74 -12.52 34.74
N VAL A 79 14.63 -12.34 34.02
CA VAL A 79 13.69 -13.39 33.61
C VAL A 79 14.09 -13.93 32.25
N GLN A 80 14.02 -15.25 32.07
CA GLN A 80 14.24 -15.88 30.77
C GLN A 80 13.02 -15.66 29.87
N ILE A 81 13.25 -15.48 28.56
CA ILE A 81 12.15 -15.28 27.61
C ILE A 81 11.15 -16.45 27.64
N SER A 82 11.65 -17.67 27.88
CA SER A 82 10.85 -18.90 28.04
C SER A 82 9.90 -18.89 29.24
N GLU A 83 10.15 -18.05 30.25
CA GLU A 83 9.36 -17.99 31.49
C GLU A 83 8.14 -17.08 31.37
N ILE A 84 8.04 -16.27 30.31
CA ILE A 84 6.91 -15.37 30.12
C ILE A 84 5.74 -16.15 29.51
N PRO A 85 4.63 -16.37 30.25
CA PRO A 85 3.54 -17.17 29.76
C PRO A 85 2.87 -16.50 28.56
N SER A 86 2.58 -17.31 27.54
CA SER A 86 1.82 -16.90 26.35
C SER A 86 2.45 -15.78 25.51
N ILE A 87 3.74 -15.46 25.71
CA ILE A 87 4.40 -14.35 25.03
C ILE A 87 4.42 -14.54 23.52
N GLN A 88 4.63 -15.78 23.07
CA GLN A 88 4.66 -16.12 21.66
C GLN A 88 3.29 -15.90 21.00
N GLU A 89 2.21 -16.32 21.65
CA GLU A 89 0.84 -16.20 21.16
C GLU A 89 0.40 -14.73 21.07
N ILE A 90 0.74 -13.94 22.10
CA ILE A 90 0.48 -12.49 22.11
C ILE A 90 1.25 -11.80 20.98
N LEU A 91 2.53 -12.13 20.80
CA LEU A 91 3.35 -11.56 19.73
C LEU A 91 2.87 -12.00 18.34
N LEU A 92 2.48 -13.28 18.17
CA LEU A 92 1.91 -13.80 16.94
C LEU A 92 0.64 -13.02 16.53
N PHE A 93 -0.30 -12.86 17.48
CA PHE A 93 -1.52 -12.12 17.22
C PHE A 93 -1.26 -10.63 16.95
N SER A 94 -0.46 -9.98 17.80
CA SER A 94 -0.20 -8.55 17.68
C SER A 94 0.62 -8.19 16.44
N ALA A 95 1.60 -9.01 16.04
CA ALA A 95 2.34 -8.87 14.79
C ALA A 95 1.43 -9.00 13.56
N SER A 96 0.51 -9.97 13.59
CA SER A 96 -0.50 -10.14 12.53
C SER A 96 -1.37 -8.89 12.41
N MET A 97 -1.86 -8.36 13.53
CA MET A 97 -2.69 -7.14 13.56
C MET A 97 -1.93 -5.91 13.04
N ALA A 98 -0.68 -5.72 13.45
CA ALA A 98 0.15 -4.63 12.97
C ALA A 98 0.38 -4.72 11.45
N PHE A 99 0.60 -5.92 10.92
CA PHE A 99 0.71 -6.15 9.49
C PHE A 99 -0.58 -5.81 8.75
N TYR A 100 -1.75 -6.24 9.24
CA TYR A 100 -3.03 -5.89 8.63
C TYR A 100 -3.29 -4.38 8.60
N PHE A 101 -3.01 -3.67 9.70
CA PHE A 101 -3.15 -2.22 9.74
C PHE A 101 -2.14 -1.54 8.83
N MET A 102 -0.90 -2.00 8.78
CA MET A 102 0.10 -1.52 7.82
C MET A 102 -0.41 -1.65 6.37
N CYS A 103 -0.94 -2.82 5.99
CA CYS A 103 -1.53 -3.04 4.66
C CYS A 103 -2.69 -2.09 4.37
N THR A 104 -3.55 -1.84 5.37
CA THR A 104 -4.69 -0.93 5.26
C THR A 104 -4.22 0.51 5.04
N TYR A 105 -3.28 0.99 5.86
CA TYR A 105 -2.73 2.34 5.71
C TYR A 105 -1.93 2.51 4.43
N PHE A 106 -1.28 1.45 3.94
CA PHE A 106 -0.63 1.45 2.62
C PHE A 106 -1.66 1.66 1.50
N VAL A 107 -2.78 0.94 1.52
CA VAL A 107 -3.87 1.14 0.54
C VAL A 107 -4.44 2.56 0.63
N THR A 108 -4.69 3.07 1.84
CA THR A 108 -5.17 4.46 2.03
C THR A 108 -4.17 5.49 1.51
N TYR A 109 -2.88 5.30 1.78
CA TYR A 109 -1.80 6.13 1.26
C TYR A 109 -1.84 6.17 -0.27
N GLN A 110 -1.94 4.99 -0.94
CA GLN A 110 -2.03 4.89 -2.40
C GLN A 110 -3.26 5.60 -2.98
N CYS A 111 -4.41 5.56 -2.29
CA CYS A 111 -5.60 6.29 -2.72
C CYS A 111 -5.41 7.81 -2.65
N TYR A 112 -4.83 8.35 -1.57
CA TYR A 112 -4.53 9.78 -1.51
C TYR A 112 -3.48 10.19 -2.53
N ASP A 113 -2.48 9.35 -2.75
CA ASP A 113 -1.45 9.56 -3.77
C ASP A 113 -2.07 9.68 -5.17
N ALA A 114 -3.01 8.77 -5.49
CA ALA A 114 -3.79 8.80 -6.72
C ALA A 114 -4.64 10.07 -6.90
N ILE A 115 -5.28 10.57 -5.84
CA ILE A 115 -6.03 11.85 -5.89
C ILE A 115 -5.09 13.01 -6.20
N ILE A 116 -3.96 13.09 -5.49
CA ILE A 116 -2.97 14.15 -5.65
C ILE A 116 -2.39 14.14 -7.07
N GLU A 117 -2.14 12.96 -7.63
CA GLU A 117 -1.72 12.82 -9.02
C GLU A 117 -2.76 13.38 -9.99
N GLN A 118 -4.05 13.10 -9.81
CA GLN A 118 -5.09 13.64 -10.70
C GLN A 118 -5.24 15.17 -10.59
N PHE A 119 -5.10 15.73 -9.39
CA PHE A 119 -5.01 17.19 -9.23
C PHE A 119 -3.80 17.78 -9.93
N GLY A 120 -2.62 17.19 -9.71
CA GLY A 120 -1.39 17.59 -10.39
C GLY A 120 -1.58 17.54 -11.89
N ASN A 121 -2.17 16.45 -12.39
CA ASN A 121 -2.48 16.26 -13.80
C ASN A 121 -3.33 17.42 -14.32
N ARG A 122 -4.47 17.71 -13.69
CA ARG A 122 -5.36 18.81 -14.10
C ARG A 122 -4.67 20.17 -14.14
N ILE A 123 -3.80 20.47 -13.18
CA ILE A 123 -3.14 21.77 -13.06
C ILE A 123 -2.09 21.97 -14.16
N VAL A 124 -1.28 20.95 -14.45
CA VAL A 124 -0.14 21.08 -15.36
C VAL A 124 -0.39 20.59 -16.79
N ASN A 125 -1.52 19.92 -17.07
CA ASN A 125 -1.83 19.33 -18.38
C ASN A 125 -1.70 20.34 -19.55
N SER A 126 -2.17 21.58 -19.35
CA SER A 126 -2.15 22.61 -20.40
C SER A 126 -0.75 23.06 -20.81
N ASN A 127 0.28 22.81 -19.99
CA ASN A 127 1.64 23.31 -20.20
C ASN A 127 2.65 22.19 -20.56
N LEU A 128 2.21 20.94 -20.72
CA LEU A 128 3.09 19.77 -20.96
C LEU A 128 4.19 19.59 -19.89
N ILE A 129 3.98 20.17 -18.69
CA ILE A 129 4.91 20.06 -17.56
C ILE A 129 4.68 18.70 -16.91
N ASP A 130 5.73 17.91 -16.73
CA ASP A 130 5.59 16.60 -16.10
C ASP A 130 5.01 16.71 -14.66
N PRO A 131 3.91 15.99 -14.36
CA PRO A 131 3.21 16.10 -13.10
C PRO A 131 4.02 15.55 -11.92
N ASP A 132 4.99 14.66 -12.14
CA ASP A 132 5.89 14.19 -11.07
C ASP A 132 6.75 15.34 -10.56
N PHE A 133 7.30 16.20 -11.44
CA PHE A 133 8.12 17.35 -11.00
C PHE A 133 7.28 18.38 -10.25
N PHE A 134 6.05 18.62 -10.71
CA PHE A 134 5.10 19.48 -10.00
C PHE A 134 4.77 18.92 -8.61
N ASN A 135 4.43 17.64 -8.54
CA ASN A 135 4.06 16.98 -7.29
C ASN A 135 5.24 16.81 -6.33
N ALA A 136 6.47 16.67 -6.83
CA ALA A 136 7.67 16.57 -6.02
C ALA A 136 7.97 17.83 -5.18
N SER A 137 7.40 18.99 -5.56
CA SER A 137 7.46 20.20 -4.73
C SER A 137 6.55 20.13 -3.50
N ARG A 138 5.56 19.22 -3.47
CA ARG A 138 4.51 19.17 -2.45
C ARG A 138 4.51 17.90 -1.59
N LYS A 139 4.94 16.77 -2.16
CA LYS A 139 5.13 15.48 -1.47
C LYS A 139 6.54 14.97 -1.68
N HIS A 140 7.05 14.20 -0.72
CA HIS A 140 8.31 13.48 -0.89
C HIS A 140 8.22 12.60 -2.13
N TYR A 141 9.20 12.74 -3.01
CA TYR A 141 9.26 12.00 -4.26
C TYR A 141 10.66 11.39 -4.38
N ASP A 142 10.70 10.06 -4.42
CA ASP A 142 11.93 9.33 -4.58
C ASP A 142 12.41 9.41 -6.04
N PHE A 143 13.10 10.50 -6.37
CA PHE A 143 13.58 10.77 -7.73
C PHE A 143 14.47 9.67 -8.28
N PHE A 144 15.12 8.88 -7.43
CA PHE A 144 15.91 7.74 -7.89
C PHE A 144 15.06 6.75 -8.71
N LEU A 145 13.77 6.59 -8.40
CA LEU A 145 12.83 5.77 -9.17
C LEU A 145 12.61 6.34 -10.58
N LYS A 146 12.47 7.67 -10.66
CA LYS A 146 12.29 8.38 -11.93
C LYS A 146 13.57 8.35 -12.76
N LEU A 147 14.75 8.51 -12.14
CA LEU A 147 16.05 8.46 -12.80
C LEU A 147 16.28 7.17 -13.60
N TYR A 148 15.73 6.04 -13.13
CA TYR A 148 15.85 4.76 -13.82
C TYR A 148 14.70 4.46 -14.78
N ARG A 149 13.76 5.39 -15.03
CA ARG A 149 12.70 5.15 -16.01
C ARG A 149 13.25 5.24 -17.44
N PRO A 150 12.76 4.38 -18.37
CA PRO A 150 13.10 4.50 -19.78
C PRO A 150 12.66 5.84 -20.41
N LYS A 151 11.56 6.41 -19.90
CA LYS A 151 11.06 7.74 -20.27
C LYS A 151 10.92 8.59 -19.00
N LEU A 152 11.56 9.75 -18.96
CA LEU A 152 11.54 10.65 -17.80
C LEU A 152 10.29 11.53 -17.77
N ASN A 153 9.89 12.08 -18.92
CA ASN A 153 8.70 12.93 -19.04
C ASN A 153 7.46 12.09 -19.40
N ILE A 154 6.40 12.21 -18.59
CA ILE A 154 5.13 11.50 -18.85
C ILE A 154 4.44 12.06 -20.10
N TRP A 155 4.28 13.37 -20.22
CA TRP A 155 3.46 14.01 -21.27
C TRP A 155 4.27 14.59 -22.43
N GLY A 156 5.43 15.16 -22.14
CA GLY A 156 6.33 15.75 -23.14
C GLY A 156 7.31 14.74 -23.74
N GLU A 157 8.21 15.28 -24.54
CA GLU A 157 9.37 14.56 -25.06
C GLU A 157 10.52 14.59 -24.04
N ASP A 158 11.36 13.55 -24.08
CA ASP A 158 12.62 13.54 -23.33
C ASP A 158 13.71 14.21 -24.16
N LEU A 159 14.58 14.96 -23.49
CA LEU A 159 15.79 15.52 -24.11
C LEU A 159 16.76 14.43 -24.59
N TYR A 160 16.71 13.23 -23.98
CA TYR A 160 17.61 12.12 -24.26
C TYR A 160 16.84 10.82 -24.43
N GLN A 161 17.20 10.04 -25.43
CA GLN A 161 16.72 8.67 -25.58
C GLN A 161 17.70 7.70 -24.92
N HIS A 162 17.17 6.75 -24.16
CA HIS A 162 18.00 5.72 -23.55
C HIS A 162 18.50 4.72 -24.60
N THR A 163 19.69 4.17 -24.38
CA THR A 163 20.24 3.09 -25.21
C THR A 163 19.87 1.71 -24.64
N ARG A 164 20.10 0.64 -25.42
CA ARG A 164 19.83 -0.75 -24.99
C ARG A 164 20.52 -1.11 -23.67
N GLY A 165 21.74 -0.62 -23.44
CA GLY A 165 22.49 -0.86 -22.20
C GLY A 165 21.75 -0.32 -20.97
N PHE A 166 21.25 0.92 -21.06
CA PHE A 166 20.47 1.53 -19.99
C PHE A 166 19.14 0.80 -19.75
N SER A 167 18.45 0.37 -20.82
CA SER A 167 17.21 -0.40 -20.69
C SER A 167 17.38 -1.69 -19.86
N ILE A 168 18.47 -2.43 -20.12
CA ILE A 168 18.80 -3.65 -19.35
C ILE A 168 19.09 -3.29 -17.89
N PHE A 169 19.92 -2.26 -17.66
CA PHE A 169 20.26 -1.81 -16.31
C PHE A 169 19.03 -1.34 -15.51
N SER A 170 18.18 -0.50 -16.10
CA SER A 170 16.91 -0.04 -15.53
C SER A 170 16.00 -1.22 -15.14
N ARG A 171 15.87 -2.22 -16.02
CA ARG A 171 15.09 -3.42 -15.75
C ARG A 171 15.65 -4.20 -14.56
N LEU A 172 16.96 -4.36 -14.47
CA LEU A 172 17.62 -5.02 -13.33
C LEU A 172 17.39 -4.25 -12.03
N MET A 173 17.52 -2.92 -12.04
CA MET A 173 17.25 -2.08 -10.87
C MET A 173 15.80 -2.24 -10.39
N ASN A 174 14.82 -2.25 -11.30
CA ASN A 174 13.42 -2.47 -10.97
C ASN A 174 13.18 -3.86 -10.34
N ILE A 175 13.85 -4.90 -10.84
CA ILE A 175 13.78 -6.26 -10.25
C ILE A 175 14.36 -6.27 -8.84
N ILE A 176 15.55 -5.69 -8.63
CA ILE A 176 16.21 -5.61 -7.33
C ILE A 176 15.32 -4.88 -6.33
N MET A 177 14.77 -3.74 -6.72
CA MET A 177 13.88 -2.95 -5.88
C MET A 177 12.60 -3.71 -5.53
N GLY A 178 11.98 -4.37 -6.51
CA GLY A 178 10.83 -5.24 -6.26
C GLY A 178 11.17 -6.35 -5.27
N ALA A 179 12.34 -6.98 -5.41
CA ALA A 179 12.81 -8.00 -4.48
C ALA A 179 13.03 -7.45 -3.07
N VAL A 180 13.67 -6.28 -2.93
CA VAL A 180 13.89 -5.61 -1.62
C VAL A 180 12.56 -5.31 -0.93
N ILE A 181 11.58 -4.79 -1.66
CA ILE A 181 10.23 -4.52 -1.13
C ILE A 181 9.55 -5.82 -0.70
N LEU A 182 9.71 -6.91 -1.46
CA LEU A 182 9.08 -8.21 -1.17
C LEU A 182 9.74 -8.97 -0.01
N ILE A 183 11.00 -8.72 0.32
CA ILE A 183 11.67 -9.36 1.47
C ILE A 183 10.87 -9.11 2.74
N PHE A 184 10.39 -7.88 2.94
CA PHE A 184 9.69 -7.51 4.17
C PHE A 184 8.43 -8.36 4.46
N PRO A 185 7.43 -8.44 3.57
CA PRO A 185 6.27 -9.31 3.79
C PRO A 185 6.64 -10.79 3.80
N ILE A 186 7.63 -11.24 3.02
CA ILE A 186 8.06 -12.65 3.03
C ILE A 186 8.64 -13.02 4.40
N THR A 187 9.52 -12.19 4.96
CA THR A 187 10.10 -12.42 6.29
C THR A 187 9.02 -12.42 7.37
N HIS A 188 8.06 -11.49 7.30
CA HIS A 188 6.94 -11.48 8.22
C HIS A 188 6.15 -12.80 8.15
N LEU A 189 5.73 -13.24 6.97
CA LEU A 189 4.96 -14.47 6.81
C LEU A 189 5.74 -15.72 7.23
N ALA A 190 7.06 -15.75 7.01
CA ALA A 190 7.91 -16.83 7.49
C ALA A 190 7.94 -16.91 9.02
N LEU A 191 8.04 -15.77 9.71
CA LEU A 191 7.98 -15.70 11.18
C LEU A 191 6.61 -16.12 11.72
N ILE A 192 5.53 -15.61 11.11
CA ILE A 192 4.16 -16.00 11.47
C ILE A 192 3.95 -17.50 11.26
N GLY A 193 4.42 -18.06 10.15
CA GLY A 193 4.34 -19.49 9.86
C GLY A 193 5.11 -20.33 10.88
N SER A 194 6.34 -19.91 11.23
CA SER A 194 7.16 -20.57 12.25
C SER A 194 6.51 -20.52 13.64
N ALA A 195 6.02 -19.36 14.06
CA ALA A 195 5.31 -19.20 15.33
C ALA A 195 4.01 -20.01 15.39
N SER A 196 3.24 -20.02 14.30
CA SER A 196 2.02 -20.79 14.17
C SER A 196 2.28 -22.29 14.29
N TRP A 197 3.37 -22.78 13.67
CA TRP A 197 3.80 -24.17 13.79
C TRP A 197 4.16 -24.56 15.23
N GLN A 198 4.89 -23.70 15.95
CA GLN A 198 5.21 -23.94 17.35
C GLN A 198 3.94 -23.91 18.25
N VAL A 199 3.01 -22.96 18.03
CA VAL A 199 1.72 -22.92 18.75
C VAL A 199 0.91 -24.19 18.52
N TYR A 200 0.87 -24.70 17.28
CA TYR A 200 0.16 -25.93 16.95
C TYR A 200 0.67 -27.12 17.78
N ASN A 201 2.00 -27.22 17.94
CA ASN A 201 2.69 -28.28 18.68
C ASN A 201 2.77 -28.06 20.21
N SER A 202 2.31 -26.91 20.73
CA SER A 202 2.34 -26.61 22.17
C SER A 202 1.35 -27.47 22.97
N ASP A 203 1.33 -27.37 24.30
CA ASP A 203 0.35 -28.09 25.15
C ASP A 203 -0.96 -27.32 25.36
N TRP A 204 -1.20 -26.22 24.61
CA TRP A 204 -2.43 -25.44 24.73
C TRP A 204 -3.70 -26.23 24.41
N SER A 205 -4.82 -25.78 24.97
CA SER A 205 -6.16 -26.27 24.61
C SER A 205 -6.35 -26.22 23.08
N ILE A 206 -6.83 -27.34 22.51
CA ILE A 206 -7.04 -27.48 21.07
C ILE A 206 -7.93 -26.36 20.50
N TYR A 207 -8.95 -25.94 21.25
CA TYR A 207 -9.86 -24.87 20.83
C TYR A 207 -9.17 -23.50 20.78
N ALA A 208 -8.33 -23.20 21.78
CA ALA A 208 -7.59 -21.94 21.84
C ALA A 208 -6.57 -21.83 20.71
N LYS A 209 -5.85 -22.93 20.42
CA LYS A 209 -4.93 -23.00 19.27
C LYS A 209 -5.65 -22.71 17.97
N TRP A 210 -6.74 -23.42 17.68
CA TRP A 210 -7.47 -23.24 16.42
C TRP A 210 -8.02 -21.83 16.27
N LEU A 211 -8.57 -21.25 17.34
CA LEU A 211 -9.06 -19.88 17.31
C LEU A 211 -7.95 -18.88 16.97
N LEU A 212 -6.79 -18.99 17.63
CA LEU A 212 -5.64 -18.12 17.38
C LEU A 212 -5.08 -18.30 15.96
N LEU A 213 -4.89 -19.54 15.52
CA LEU A 213 -4.36 -19.85 14.19
C LEU A 213 -5.30 -19.40 13.08
N LEU A 214 -6.61 -19.57 13.25
CA LEU A 214 -7.61 -19.11 12.29
C LEU A 214 -7.65 -17.58 12.25
N ALA A 215 -7.67 -16.91 13.41
CA ALA A 215 -7.68 -15.45 13.48
C ALA A 215 -6.44 -14.86 12.81
N THR A 216 -5.25 -15.37 13.15
CA THR A 216 -3.98 -14.91 12.57
C THR A 216 -3.92 -15.17 11.06
N ALA A 217 -4.41 -16.33 10.59
CA ALA A 217 -4.52 -16.60 9.16
C ALA A 217 -5.45 -15.58 8.46
N ILE A 218 -6.66 -15.35 8.98
CA ILE A 218 -7.62 -14.39 8.40
C ILE A 218 -7.01 -12.98 8.34
N ILE A 219 -6.35 -12.54 9.41
CA ILE A 219 -5.73 -11.21 9.50
C ILE A 219 -4.62 -11.05 8.46
N ASN A 220 -3.70 -12.02 8.37
CA ASN A 220 -2.58 -11.96 7.43
C ASN A 220 -3.04 -12.08 5.98
N PHE A 221 -3.88 -13.06 5.66
CA PHE A 221 -4.42 -13.23 4.31
C PHE A 221 -5.31 -12.06 3.91
N GLY A 222 -6.07 -11.48 4.85
CA GLY A 222 -6.82 -10.25 4.63
C GLY A 222 -5.91 -9.07 4.27
N GLY A 223 -4.79 -8.90 4.99
CA GLY A 223 -3.79 -7.87 4.69
C GLY A 223 -3.17 -8.05 3.29
N ILE A 224 -2.77 -9.28 2.96
CA ILE A 224 -2.26 -9.65 1.63
C ILE A 224 -3.31 -9.37 0.54
N ALA A 225 -4.57 -9.79 0.77
CA ALA A 225 -5.65 -9.60 -0.17
C ALA A 225 -5.90 -8.11 -0.46
N LEU A 226 -5.73 -7.22 0.52
CA LEU A 226 -5.79 -5.77 0.31
C LEU A 226 -4.65 -5.27 -0.59
N LEU A 227 -3.40 -5.66 -0.30
CA LEU A 227 -2.22 -5.25 -1.08
C LEU A 227 -2.27 -5.71 -2.53
N PHE A 228 -2.63 -6.97 -2.77
CA PHE A 228 -2.76 -7.51 -4.12
C PHE A 228 -4.04 -7.04 -4.80
N GLY A 229 -5.14 -6.97 -4.05
CA GLY A 229 -6.46 -6.62 -4.56
C GLY A 229 -6.50 -5.22 -5.16
N ILE A 230 -5.80 -4.24 -4.56
CA ILE A 230 -5.80 -2.86 -5.06
C ILE A 230 -5.22 -2.73 -6.48
N ASN A 231 -4.31 -3.63 -6.87
CA ASN A 231 -3.63 -3.65 -8.18
C ASN A 231 -4.13 -4.75 -9.12
N LYS A 232 -4.97 -5.68 -8.64
CA LYS A 232 -5.48 -6.78 -9.46
C LYS A 232 -6.59 -6.30 -10.39
N ASP A 233 -6.53 -6.66 -11.66
CA ASP A 233 -7.60 -6.35 -12.60
C ASP A 233 -8.85 -7.19 -12.34
N PHE A 234 -9.99 -6.50 -12.21
CA PHE A 234 -11.33 -7.07 -12.18
C PHE A 234 -12.15 -6.57 -13.37
N THR A 235 -13.15 -7.35 -13.77
CA THR A 235 -14.11 -6.92 -14.81
C THR A 235 -15.17 -6.04 -14.17
N PHE A 236 -15.26 -4.79 -14.63
CA PHE A 236 -16.32 -3.85 -14.28
C PHE A 236 -17.23 -3.65 -15.48
N LYS A 237 -18.51 -3.38 -15.21
CA LYS A 237 -19.46 -2.96 -16.23
C LYS A 237 -19.51 -1.43 -16.27
N THR A 238 -19.34 -0.85 -17.44
CA THR A 238 -19.60 0.58 -17.63
C THR A 238 -21.10 0.81 -17.57
N ILE A 239 -21.49 1.78 -16.75
CA ILE A 239 -22.84 2.32 -16.76
C ILE A 239 -22.77 3.46 -17.78
N GLU A 240 -23.42 3.30 -18.93
CA GLU A 240 -23.70 4.46 -19.78
C GLU A 240 -24.57 5.38 -18.94
N LEU A 241 -24.06 6.58 -18.63
CA LEU A 241 -24.89 7.64 -18.10
C LEU A 241 -25.97 7.87 -19.16
N GLN A 242 -27.21 7.47 -18.86
CA GLN A 242 -28.34 8.03 -19.59
C GLN A 242 -28.17 9.54 -19.50
N PRO A 243 -28.17 10.27 -20.63
CA PRO A 243 -28.23 11.72 -20.55
C PRO A 243 -29.47 12.04 -19.72
N ASP A 244 -29.26 12.63 -18.53
CA ASP A 244 -30.35 13.06 -17.67
C ASP A 244 -31.33 13.87 -18.54
N ASP A 245 -32.60 13.47 -18.50
CA ASP A 245 -33.70 14.21 -19.11
C ASP A 245 -33.48 15.72 -18.87
N GLU A 246 -33.49 16.50 -19.95
CA GLU A 246 -33.53 17.97 -19.98
C GLU A 246 -34.80 18.55 -19.30
N SER A 247 -35.39 17.88 -18.31
CA SER A 247 -36.72 18.16 -17.75
C SER A 247 -36.71 18.90 -16.41
N LEU A 248 -35.55 19.34 -15.91
CA LEU A 248 -35.46 20.09 -14.64
C LEU A 248 -35.03 21.57 -14.80
N GLU A 249 -35.04 22.12 -16.01
CA GLU A 249 -34.92 23.59 -16.22
C GLU A 249 -36.25 24.35 -16.31
N GLU A 250 -37.40 23.72 -16.06
CA GLU A 250 -38.66 24.44 -15.85
C GLU A 250 -39.33 24.07 -14.52
N LYS A 251 -39.02 24.84 -13.46
CA LYS A 251 -39.99 25.31 -12.45
C LYS A 251 -39.39 26.34 -11.51
#